data_AF-A0A7G8IWX3-F1
#
_entry.id   AF-A0A7G8IWX3-F1
#
_cell.length_a   1.000
_cell.length_b   1.000
_cell.length_c   1.000
_cell.angle_alpha   90.00
_cell.angle_beta   90.00
_cell.angle_gamma   90.00
#
_symmetry.space_group_name_H-M   'P 1'
#
loop_
_entity.id
_entity.type
_entity.pdbx_description
1 polymer ?
#
loop_
_entity_poly.entity_id
_entity_poly.type
_entity_poly.pdbx_seq_one_letter_code
_entity_poly.pdbx_strand_id
1 'polypeptide(L)' 'MENEIRALLGSGRIGSLEGLLVDSADWGVNIRMTLNENFVEVDLIKNWDGFEMILLDDQNRSSIQIDELKDILQVLKSHY' A
#
# COMPACT_ATOMS: atom_id res chain seq x y z
N MET A 1 3.74 -7.03 -10.83
CA MET A 1 3.04 -6.22 -9.80
C MET A 1 3.46 -6.56 -8.38
N GLU A 2 3.24 -7.76 -7.83
CA GLU A 2 3.68 -8.07 -6.45
C GLU A 2 5.17 -7.82 -6.21
N ASN A 3 6.04 -8.36 -7.08
CA ASN A 3 7.48 -8.17 -6.96
C ASN A 3 7.90 -6.69 -7.08
N GLU A 4 7.20 -5.90 -7.90
CA GLU A 4 7.45 -4.46 -8.03
C GLU A 4 7.05 -3.73 -6.75
N ILE A 5 5.90 -4.07 -6.16
CA ILE A 5 5.45 -3.53 -4.87
C ILE A 5 6.42 -3.91 -3.74
N ARG A 6 6.86 -5.17 -3.68
CA ARG A 6 7.84 -5.64 -2.69
C ARG A 6 9.16 -4.89 -2.82
N ALA A 7 9.67 -4.72 -4.04
CA ALA A 7 10.89 -3.97 -4.30
C ALA A 7 10.74 -2.48 -3.94
N LEU A 8 9.60 -1.87 -4.30
CA LEU A 8 9.30 -0.47 -4.03
C LEU A 8 9.20 -0.19 -2.52
N LEU A 9 8.43 -0.98 -1.78
CA LEU A 9 8.25 -0.80 -0.34
C LEU A 9 9.50 -1.18 0.45
N GLY A 10 10.18 -2.26 0.06
CA GLY A 10 11.42 -2.71 0.72
C GLY A 10 12.62 -1.76 0.54
N SER A 11 12.62 -0.95 -0.52
CA SER A 11 13.64 0.10 -0.73
C SER A 11 13.14 1.52 -0.40
N GLY A 12 11.84 1.66 -0.15
CA GLY A 12 11.18 2.92 0.10
C GLY A 12 11.55 3.50 1.46
N ARG A 13 11.93 4.78 1.51
CA ARG A 13 12.20 5.49 2.77
C ARG A 13 10.92 5.93 3.46
N ILE A 14 10.03 5.01 3.81
CA ILE A 14 8.68 5.29 4.37
C ILE A 14 8.59 5.19 5.90
N GLY A 15 9.64 4.72 6.57
CA GLY A 15 9.65 4.50 8.01
C GLY A 15 10.39 3.22 8.37
N SER A 16 10.18 2.72 9.60
CA SER A 16 10.59 1.38 10.01
C SER A 16 9.60 0.36 9.45
N LEU A 17 10.03 -0.45 8.48
CA LEU A 17 9.24 -1.52 7.89
C LEU A 17 9.74 -2.88 8.43
N GLU A 18 8.95 -3.51 9.29
CA GLU A 18 9.36 -4.71 10.03
C GLU A 18 8.73 -6.00 9.49
N GLY A 19 7.63 -5.88 8.76
CA GLY A 19 6.95 -6.98 8.08
C GLY A 19 6.29 -6.49 6.81
N LEU A 20 6.34 -7.31 5.75
CA LEU A 20 5.70 -7.02 4.47
C LEU A 20 5.18 -8.31 3.84
N LEU A 21 3.87 -8.34 3.61
CA LEU A 21 3.16 -9.33 2.83
C LEU A 21 2.49 -8.63 1.65
N VAL A 22 2.64 -9.20 0.47
CA VAL A 22 2.06 -8.67 -0.78
C VAL A 22 1.50 -9.87 -1.53
N ASP A 23 0.17 -9.91 -1.65
CA ASP A 23 -0.58 -11.03 -2.20
C ASP A 23 -1.60 -10.55 -3.23
N SER A 24 -1.66 -11.24 -4.36
CA SER A 24 -2.66 -11.01 -5.40
C SER A 24 -4.01 -11.55 -4.95
N ALA A 25 -5.05 -10.76 -5.18
CA ALA A 25 -6.45 -11.10 -4.92
C ALA A 25 -7.28 -10.93 -6.19
N ASP A 26 -8.52 -11.44 -6.18
CA ASP A 26 -9.42 -11.36 -7.33
C ASP A 26 -9.77 -9.92 -7.76
N TRP A 27 -9.60 -8.95 -6.86
CA TRP A 27 -9.87 -7.53 -7.09
C TRP A 27 -8.62 -6.65 -7.25
N GLY A 28 -7.41 -7.16 -7.02
CA GLY A 28 -6.20 -6.33 -7.01
C GLY A 28 -5.04 -6.97 -6.26
N VAL A 29 -4.28 -6.15 -5.53
CA VAL A 29 -3.20 -6.61 -4.66
C VAL A 29 -3.47 -6.16 -3.24
N ASN A 30 -3.51 -7.11 -2.31
CA ASN A 30 -3.57 -6.83 -0.88
C ASN A 30 -2.14 -6.74 -0.33
N ILE A 31 -1.87 -5.66 0.38
CA ILE A 31 -0.57 -5.38 0.99
C ILE A 31 -0.81 -5.26 2.49
N ARG A 32 -0.12 -6.08 3.28
CA ARG A 32 -0.12 -6.01 4.75
C ARG A 32 1.29 -5.77 5.24
N MET A 33 1.44 -4.79 6.12
CA MET A 33 2.76 -4.45 6.64
C MET A 33 2.71 -4.01 8.10
N THR A 34 3.86 -4.07 8.75
CA THR A 34 4.11 -3.40 10.02
C THR A 34 4.99 -2.20 9.74
N LEU A 35 4.42 -0.99 9.81
CA LEU A 35 5.07 0.28 9.51
C LEU A 35 5.03 1.19 10.74
N ASN A 36 6.20 1.59 11.24
CA ASN A 36 6.34 2.43 12.43
C ASN A 36 5.53 1.90 13.63
N GLU A 37 5.65 0.59 13.90
CA GLU A 37 4.91 -0.14 14.96
C GLU A 37 3.39 -0.28 14.73
N ASN A 38 2.85 0.23 13.62
CA ASN A 38 1.44 0.11 13.25
C ASN A 38 1.22 -1.03 12.26
N PHE A 39 0.12 -1.78 12.45
CA PHE A 39 -0.38 -2.68 11.40
C PHE A 39 -1.10 -1.86 10.34
N VAL A 40 -0.69 -2.03 9.08
CA VAL A 40 -1.26 -1.31 7.93
C VAL A 40 -1.69 -2.34 6.90
N GLU A 41 -2.94 -2.26 6.48
CA GLU A 41 -3.48 -3.05 5.38
C GLU A 41 -3.98 -2.13 4.26
N VAL A 42 -3.62 -2.49 3.03
CA VAL A 42 -3.90 -1.71 1.82
C VAL A 42 -4.39 -2.64 0.72
N ASP A 43 -5.57 -2.35 0.16
CA ASP A 43 -5.95 -2.90 -1.13
C ASP A 43 -5.55 -1.94 -2.24
N LEU A 44 -4.84 -2.45 -3.25
CA LEU A 44 -4.43 -1.71 -4.42
C LEU A 44 -5.12 -2.26 -5.66
N ILE A 45 -5.97 -1.45 -6.28
CA ILE A 45 -6.79 -1.82 -7.43
C ILE A 45 -6.37 -0.98 -8.62
N LYS A 46 -5.99 -1.61 -9.74
CA LYS A 46 -5.63 -0.88 -10.95
C LYS A 46 -6.90 -0.40 -11.67
N ASN A 47 -6.93 0.88 -12.07
CA ASN A 47 -8.03 1.47 -12.84
C ASN A 47 -7.51 2.27 -14.05
N TRP A 48 -8.40 3.00 -14.74
CA TRP A 48 -8.05 3.78 -15.93
C TRP A 48 -7.14 4.98 -15.64
N ASP A 49 -7.16 5.47 -14.41
CA ASP A 49 -6.44 6.65 -13.94
C ASP A 49 -5.20 6.29 -13.09
N GLY A 50 -4.73 5.03 -13.18
CA GLY A 50 -3.61 4.53 -12.38
C GLY A 50 -4.07 3.46 -11.39
N PHE A 51 -4.10 3.80 -10.10
CA PHE A 51 -4.49 2.89 -9.03
C PHE A 51 -5.39 3.57 -8.00
N GLU A 52 -6.41 2.84 -7.55
CA GLU A 52 -7.13 3.13 -6.33
C GLU A 52 -6.46 2.40 -5.17
N MET A 53 -6.01 3.15 -4.17
CA MET A 53 -5.42 2.66 -2.93
C MET A 53 -6.45 2.79 -1.81
N ILE A 54 -6.84 1.67 -1.21
CA ILE A 54 -7.81 1.63 -0.11
C ILE A 54 -7.05 1.30 1.17
N LEU A 55 -6.99 2.28 2.08
CA LEU A 55 -6.48 2.05 3.44
C LEU A 55 -7.56 1.34 4.25
N LEU A 56 -7.24 0.16 4.77
CA LEU A 56 -8.12 -0.64 5.59
C LEU A 56 -7.74 -0.45 7.05
N ASP A 57 -8.55 0.34 7.76
CA ASP A 57 -8.52 0.41 9.23
C ASP A 57 -9.81 -0.20 9.82
N ASP A 58 -9.79 -0.51 11.12
CA ASP A 58 -10.90 -1.20 11.81
C ASP A 58 -12.26 -0.46 11.74
N GLN A 59 -12.30 0.81 11.34
CA GLN A 59 -13.51 1.65 11.36
C GLN A 59 -13.77 2.47 10.08
N ASN A 60 -12.79 2.63 9.19
CA ASN A 60 -12.86 3.45 8.00
C ASN A 60 -12.15 2.78 6.81
N ARG A 61 -12.76 2.97 5.64
CA ARG A 61 -12.16 2.65 4.35
C ARG A 61 -11.95 3.96 3.62
N SER A 62 -10.72 4.46 3.63
CA SER A 62 -10.34 5.65 2.89
C SER A 62 -9.77 5.23 1.54
N SER A 63 -10.46 5.61 0.46
CA SER A 63 -9.98 5.44 -0.92
C SER A 63 -9.18 6.67 -1.34
N ILE A 64 -8.01 6.43 -1.92
CA ILE A 64 -7.06 7.44 -2.40
C ILE A 64 -6.67 7.04 -3.82
N GLN A 65 -6.98 7.89 -4.80
CA GLN A 65 -6.49 7.71 -6.16
C GLN A 65 -5.01 8.11 -6.24
N ILE A 66 -4.19 7.26 -6.85
CA ILE A 66 -2.79 7.55 -7.16
C ILE A 66 -2.51 7.27 -8.64
N ASP A 67 -1.68 8.11 -9.25
CA ASP A 67 -1.39 8.01 -10.69
C ASP A 67 -0.37 6.90 -10.98
N GLU A 68 0.69 6.83 -10.16
CA GLU A 68 1.76 5.85 -10.30
C GLU A 68 1.97 5.03 -9.03
N LEU A 69 2.46 3.79 -9.19
CA LEU A 69 2.70 2.89 -8.06
C LEU A 69 3.62 3.49 -6.98
N LYS A 70 4.60 4.31 -7.40
CA LYS A 70 5.56 4.96 -6.49
C LYS A 70 4.90 5.93 -5.50
N ASP A 71 3.72 6.44 -5.84
CA ASP A 71 3.01 7.45 -5.04
C ASP A 71 2.43 6.84 -3.74
N ILE A 72 2.31 5.50 -3.67
CA ILE A 72 2.07 4.77 -2.41
C ILE A 72 3.03 5.23 -1.31
N LEU A 73 4.30 5.46 -1.64
CA LEU A 73 5.30 5.86 -0.65
C LEU A 73 4.98 7.23 -0.03
N GLN A 74 4.38 8.14 -0.80
CA GLN A 74 3.97 9.44 -0.31
C GLN A 74 2.72 9.33 0.57
N VAL A 75 1.75 8.51 0.15
CA VAL A 75 0.52 8.27 0.92
C VAL A 75 0.85 7.67 2.28
N LEU A 76 1.66 6.61 2.32
CA LEU A 76 2.02 5.92 3.56
C LEU A 76 2.75 6.85 4.55
N LYS A 77 3.73 7.64 4.08
CA LYS A 77 4.43 8.65 4.92
C LYS A 77 3.53 9.71 5.52
N SER A 78 2.42 10.01 4.85
CA SER A 78 1.48 11.04 5.32
C SER A 78 0.54 10.50 6.40
N HIS A 79 0.38 9.18 6.50
CA HIS A 79 -0.60 8.54 7.38
C HIS A 79 0.05 7.79 8.55
N TYR A 80 1.31 7.34 8.41
CA TYR A 80 2.02 6.49 9.37
C TYR A 80 3.48 6.92 9.51
#